data_AF-A0A095TZI2-F1
#
_entry.id   AF-A0A095TZI2-F1
#
_cell.length_a   1.000
_cell.length_b   1.000
_cell.length_c   1.000
_cell.angle_alpha   90.00
_cell.angle_beta   90.00
_cell.angle_gamma   90.00
#
_symmetry.space_group_name_H-M   'P 1'
#
loop_
_entity.id
_entity.type
_entity.pdbx_description
1 polymer ?
#
loop_
_entity_poly.entity_id
_entity_poly.type
_entity_poly.pdbx_seq_one_letter_code
_entity_poly.pdbx_strand_id
1 'polypeptide(L)'
;MKKNKIIYWVSTIIIALMEGVMPLLTWILAPQYMTLGTKALGYPDYFAYSLVVAKILGVISIVYPKTPNTLKEWAYAGFTFNLLFAFISHAMVDREIGNMIMPLLVLAVLLVSYVYSKKMKSNIQNE
;
A
#
# COMPACT_ATOMS: atom_id res chain seq x y z
N MET A 1 3.72 -22.26 12.38
CA MET A 1 2.41 -21.75 11.89
C MET A 1 1.96 -20.45 12.57
N LYS A 2 1.83 -20.40 13.91
CA LYS A 2 1.34 -19.20 14.63
C LYS A 2 2.18 -17.94 14.38
N LYS A 3 3.52 -18.04 14.44
CA LYS A 3 4.45 -16.92 14.19
C LYS A 3 4.26 -16.31 12.79
N ASN A 4 4.20 -17.13 11.75
CA ASN A 4 4.03 -16.64 10.37
C ASN A 4 2.70 -15.90 10.19
N LYS A 5 1.63 -16.44 10.81
CA LYS A 5 0.31 -15.81 10.80
C LYS A 5 0.32 -14.46 11.51
N ILE A 6 0.97 -14.35 12.66
CA ILE A 6 1.12 -13.08 13.38
C ILE A 6 1.88 -12.06 12.53
N ILE A 7 3.03 -12.44 11.96
CA ILE A 7 3.84 -11.52 11.13
C ILE A 7 3.06 -11.05 9.90
N TYR A 8 2.34 -11.96 9.22
CA TYR A 8 1.47 -11.60 8.10
C TYR A 8 0.41 -10.58 8.51
N TRP A 9 -0.34 -10.84 9.59
CA TRP A 9 -1.43 -9.94 9.98
C TRP A 9 -0.94 -8.60 10.49
N VAL A 10 0.14 -8.56 11.27
CA VAL A 10 0.74 -7.29 11.74
C VAL A 10 1.18 -6.44 10.56
N SER A 11 1.97 -7.00 9.64
CA SER A 11 2.41 -6.25 8.44
C SER A 11 1.24 -5.84 7.55
N THR A 12 0.24 -6.69 7.37
CA THR A 12 -0.95 -6.40 6.56
C THR A 12 -1.82 -5.30 7.18
N ILE A 13 -1.97 -5.27 8.50
CA ILE A 13 -2.68 -4.19 9.21
C ILE A 13 -1.94 -2.87 9.03
N ILE A 14 -0.61 -2.86 9.15
CA ILE A 14 0.19 -1.65 8.90
C ILE A 14 -0.04 -1.13 7.48
N ILE A 15 0.00 -2.00 6.46
CA ILE A 15 -0.32 -1.60 5.07
C ILE A 15 -1.75 -1.09 4.93
N ALA A 16 -2.73 -1.76 5.55
CA ALA A 16 -4.12 -1.33 5.51
C ALA A 16 -4.30 0.07 6.12
N LEU A 17 -3.61 0.36 7.21
CA LEU A 17 -3.63 1.66 7.86
C LEU A 17 -2.95 2.73 6.99
N MET A 18 -1.73 2.47 6.53
CA MET A 18 -0.90 3.45 5.83
C MET A 18 -1.38 3.73 4.41
N GLU A 19 -1.76 2.70 3.65
CA GLU A 19 -2.15 2.84 2.25
C GLU A 19 -3.67 2.90 2.05
N GLY A 20 -4.47 2.41 3.00
CA GLY A 20 -5.94 2.42 2.90
C GLY A 20 -6.59 3.50 3.75
N VAL A 21 -6.44 3.37 5.08
CA VAL A 21 -7.15 4.22 6.04
C VAL A 21 -6.65 5.66 5.99
N MET A 22 -5.33 5.89 6.04
CA MET A 22 -4.79 7.26 6.06
C MET A 22 -5.19 8.08 4.83
N PRO A 23 -5.05 7.59 3.58
CA PRO A 23 -5.48 8.36 2.40
C PRO A 23 -7.00 8.56 2.34
N LEU A 24 -7.79 7.57 2.78
CA LEU A 24 -9.25 7.70 2.87
C LEU A 24 -9.66 8.77 3.90
N LEU A 25 -9.02 8.79 5.06
CA LEU A 25 -9.25 9.83 6.07
C LEU A 25 -8.82 11.20 5.56
N THR A 26 -7.70 11.32 4.84
CA THR A 26 -7.33 12.58 4.18
C THR A 26 -8.41 13.04 3.22
N TRP A 27 -8.98 12.14 2.41
CA TRP A 27 -10.07 12.48 1.51
C TRP A 27 -11.29 13.01 2.28
N ILE A 28 -11.73 12.33 3.34
CA ILE A 28 -12.99 12.68 4.03
C ILE A 28 -12.81 13.88 4.97
N LEU A 29 -11.74 13.90 5.76
CA LEU A 29 -11.56 14.85 6.87
C LEU A 29 -10.68 16.04 6.51
N ALA A 30 -9.83 15.91 5.49
CA ALA A 30 -8.86 16.94 5.13
C ALA A 30 -8.70 17.09 3.59
N PRO A 31 -9.81 17.22 2.83
CA PRO A 31 -9.81 17.16 1.36
C PRO A 31 -8.90 18.20 0.70
N GLN A 32 -8.62 19.32 1.37
CA GLN A 32 -7.70 20.36 0.91
C GLN A 32 -6.25 19.85 0.75
N TYR A 33 -5.85 18.79 1.47
CA TYR A 33 -4.53 18.17 1.34
C TYR A 33 -4.49 17.03 0.32
N MET A 34 -5.64 16.56 -0.15
CA MET A 34 -5.77 15.35 -0.97
C MET A 34 -4.98 15.43 -2.29
N THR A 35 -4.92 16.61 -2.89
CA THR A 35 -4.32 16.81 -4.23
C THR A 35 -2.94 17.46 -4.18
N LEU A 36 -2.41 17.82 -3.00
CA LEU A 36 -1.18 18.62 -2.91
C LEU A 36 0.03 17.93 -3.53
N GLY A 37 0.27 16.66 -3.16
CA GLY A 37 1.42 15.91 -3.68
C GLY A 37 1.34 15.68 -5.18
N THR A 38 0.13 15.40 -5.71
CA THR A 38 -0.07 15.15 -7.14
C THR A 38 -0.06 16.41 -7.99
N LYS A 39 -0.52 17.55 -7.44
CA LYS A 39 -0.47 18.85 -8.12
C LYS A 39 0.95 19.34 -8.31
N ALA A 40 1.83 19.13 -7.34
CA ALA A 40 3.25 19.44 -7.47
C ALA A 40 3.94 18.65 -8.61
N LEU A 41 3.37 17.51 -8.99
CA LEU A 41 3.80 16.69 -10.12
C LEU A 41 3.13 17.08 -11.47
N GLY A 42 2.21 18.05 -11.46
CA GLY A 42 1.46 18.48 -12.64
C GLY A 42 0.26 17.59 -12.99
N TYR A 43 -0.16 16.68 -12.12
CA TYR A 43 -1.33 15.84 -12.36
C TYR A 43 -2.65 16.60 -12.10
N PRO A 44 -3.69 16.34 -12.90
CA PRO A 44 -5.04 16.81 -12.63
C PRO A 44 -5.65 16.13 -11.39
N ASP A 45 -6.57 16.81 -10.72
CA ASP A 45 -7.14 16.41 -9.41
C ASP A 45 -7.74 15.01 -9.42
N TYR A 46 -8.36 14.58 -10.53
CA TYR A 46 -8.96 13.24 -10.65
C TYR A 46 -7.95 12.13 -10.38
N PHE A 47 -6.66 12.34 -10.66
CA PHE A 47 -5.62 11.35 -10.46
C PHE A 47 -5.48 10.97 -8.97
N ALA A 48 -5.47 11.96 -8.08
CA ALA A 48 -5.36 11.73 -6.63
C ALA A 48 -6.53 10.90 -6.09
N TYR A 49 -7.76 11.25 -6.50
CA TYR A 49 -8.96 10.52 -6.09
C TYR A 49 -8.98 9.10 -6.65
N SER A 50 -8.62 8.94 -7.93
CA SER A 50 -8.54 7.63 -8.59
C SER A 50 -7.52 6.73 -7.90
N LEU A 51 -6.38 7.31 -7.49
CA LEU A 51 -5.33 6.60 -6.77
C LEU A 51 -5.82 6.11 -5.41
N VAL A 52 -6.56 6.92 -4.64
CA VAL A 52 -7.13 6.47 -3.35
C VAL A 52 -8.15 5.35 -3.53
N VAL A 53 -9.03 5.44 -4.53
CA VAL A 53 -9.96 4.34 -4.85
C VAL A 53 -9.19 3.06 -5.16
N ALA A 54 -8.15 3.13 -5.99
CA ALA A 54 -7.30 1.99 -6.31
C ALA A 54 -6.61 1.42 -5.06
N LYS A 55 -6.09 2.26 -4.17
CA LYS A 55 -5.48 1.84 -2.91
C LYS A 55 -6.48 1.12 -2.00
N ILE A 56 -7.71 1.63 -1.86
CA ILE A 56 -8.75 0.98 -1.05
C ILE A 56 -9.07 -0.42 -1.60
N LEU A 57 -9.26 -0.55 -2.92
CA LEU A 57 -9.48 -1.84 -3.56
C LEU A 57 -8.29 -2.80 -3.38
N GLY A 58 -7.07 -2.28 -3.46
CA GLY A 58 -5.85 -3.03 -3.20
C GLY A 58 -5.78 -3.53 -1.75
N VAL A 59 -6.08 -2.68 -0.77
CA VAL A 59 -6.08 -3.06 0.66
C VAL A 59 -7.14 -4.13 0.92
N ILE A 60 -8.36 -3.94 0.41
CA ILE A 60 -9.44 -4.94 0.52
C ILE A 60 -8.97 -6.28 -0.07
N SER A 61 -8.30 -6.25 -1.23
CA SER A 61 -7.80 -7.45 -1.89
C SER A 61 -6.81 -8.23 -1.02
N ILE A 62 -5.89 -7.54 -0.35
CA ILE A 62 -4.88 -8.17 0.54
C ILE A 62 -5.52 -8.67 1.85
N VAL A 63 -6.34 -7.83 2.50
CA VAL A 63 -6.91 -8.10 3.82
C VAL A 63 -7.98 -9.21 3.76
N TYR A 64 -8.83 -9.20 2.74
CA TYR A 64 -9.94 -10.14 2.66
C TYR A 64 -9.45 -11.56 2.35
N PRO A 65 -9.68 -12.54 3.25
CA PRO A 65 -9.10 -13.87 3.10
C PRO A 65 -9.52 -14.60 1.83
N LYS A 66 -10.77 -14.40 1.39
CA LYS A 66 -11.37 -15.07 0.24
C LYS A 66 -11.10 -14.40 -1.11
N THR A 67 -10.33 -13.30 -1.14
CA THR A 67 -9.95 -12.68 -2.41
C THR A 67 -9.19 -13.67 -3.30
N PRO A 68 -9.55 -13.80 -4.59
CA PRO A 68 -8.81 -14.62 -5.55
C PRO A 68 -7.31 -14.32 -5.56
N ASN A 69 -6.48 -15.35 -5.74
CA ASN A 69 -5.03 -15.21 -5.72
C ASN A 69 -4.52 -14.18 -6.73
N THR A 70 -5.06 -14.18 -7.95
CA THR A 70 -4.68 -13.23 -9.01
C THR A 70 -4.88 -11.78 -8.58
N LEU A 71 -6.01 -11.46 -7.94
CA LEU A 71 -6.28 -10.09 -7.45
C LEU A 71 -5.36 -9.69 -6.30
N LYS A 72 -4.97 -10.64 -5.43
CA LYS A 72 -3.94 -10.39 -4.40
C LYS A 72 -2.60 -10.05 -5.03
N GLU A 73 -2.17 -10.79 -6.06
CA GLU A 73 -0.92 -10.48 -6.76
C GLU A 73 -0.98 -9.11 -7.45
N TRP A 74 -2.11 -8.76 -8.07
CA TRP A 74 -2.30 -7.43 -8.65
C TRP A 74 -2.20 -6.32 -7.60
N ALA A 75 -2.81 -6.52 -6.42
CA ALA A 75 -2.71 -5.56 -5.33
C ALA A 75 -1.27 -5.38 -4.84
N TYR A 76 -0.55 -6.48 -4.60
CA TYR A 76 0.86 -6.41 -4.19
C TYR A 76 1.75 -5.73 -5.25
N ALA A 77 1.55 -6.04 -6.54
CA ALA A 77 2.27 -5.39 -7.62
C ALA A 77 1.94 -3.89 -7.71
N GLY A 78 0.65 -3.53 -7.65
CA GLY A 78 0.18 -2.15 -7.70
C GLY A 78 0.76 -1.30 -6.57
N PHE A 79 0.72 -1.78 -5.32
CA PHE A 79 1.33 -1.07 -4.19
C PHE A 79 2.85 -0.98 -4.32
N THR A 80 3.51 -2.02 -4.83
CA THR A 80 4.97 -1.99 -5.06
C THR A 80 5.35 -0.85 -5.99
N PHE A 81 4.70 -0.76 -7.16
CA PHE A 81 4.99 0.32 -8.11
C PHE A 81 4.58 1.70 -7.57
N ASN A 82 3.43 1.79 -6.90
CA ASN A 82 2.98 3.03 -6.28
C ASN A 82 4.00 3.57 -5.26
N LEU A 83 4.54 2.72 -4.39
CA LEU A 83 5.53 3.12 -3.38
C LEU A 83 6.89 3.47 -3.99
N LEU A 84 7.32 2.75 -5.02
CA LEU A 84 8.54 3.09 -5.77
C LEU A 84 8.41 4.45 -6.46
N PHE A 85 7.27 4.71 -7.11
CA PHE A 85 7.01 5.99 -7.75
C PHE A 85 6.82 7.13 -6.74
N ALA A 86 6.26 6.86 -5.57
CA ALA A 86 6.20 7.84 -4.47
C ALA A 86 7.61 8.24 -4.02
N PHE A 87 8.52 7.28 -3.82
CA PHE A 87 9.93 7.57 -3.52
C PHE A 87 10.58 8.43 -4.61
N ILE A 88 10.45 8.03 -5.87
CA ILE A 88 11.02 8.78 -7.01
C ILE A 88 10.43 10.19 -7.08
N SER A 89 9.12 10.34 -6.84
CA SER A 89 8.45 11.64 -6.85
C SER A 89 9.00 12.58 -5.77
N HIS A 90 9.14 12.10 -4.54
CA HIS A 90 9.77 12.88 -3.46
C HIS A 90 11.23 13.21 -3.79
N ALA A 91 12.00 12.25 -4.31
CA ALA A 91 13.39 12.47 -4.70
C ALA A 91 13.57 13.52 -5.80
N MET A 92 12.58 13.66 -6.70
CA MET A 92 12.67 14.57 -7.85
C MET A 92 12.03 15.94 -7.57
N VAL A 93 10.98 16.01 -6.75
CA VAL A 93 10.19 17.23 -6.52
C VAL A 93 10.62 17.98 -5.27
N ASP A 94 10.53 17.36 -4.09
CA ASP A 94 10.75 18.06 -2.82
C ASP A 94 12.15 17.82 -2.22
N ARG A 95 12.79 16.69 -2.55
CA ARG A 95 14.11 16.26 -2.06
C ARG A 95 14.19 16.20 -0.53
N GLU A 96 13.06 16.01 0.13
CA GLU A 96 12.99 15.92 1.58
C GLU A 96 13.24 14.46 2.00
N ILE A 97 14.29 14.25 2.80
CA ILE A 97 14.80 12.91 3.13
C ILE A 97 13.73 12.07 3.86
N GLY A 98 12.95 12.67 4.76
CA GLY A 98 11.87 12.01 5.47
C GLY A 98 10.82 11.45 4.51
N ASN A 99 10.30 12.29 3.63
CA ASN A 99 9.29 11.95 2.63
C ASN A 99 9.81 10.94 1.60
N MET A 100 11.10 10.94 1.30
CA MET A 100 11.74 9.92 0.47
C MET A 100 11.81 8.56 1.19
N ILE A 101 12.24 8.52 2.45
CA ILE A 101 12.45 7.25 3.16
C ILE A 101 11.12 6.57 3.51
N MET A 102 10.07 7.33 3.80
CA MET A 102 8.79 6.78 4.24
C MET A 102 8.20 5.74 3.26
N PRO A 103 8.04 6.01 1.94
CA PRO A 103 7.57 5.01 0.98
C PRO A 103 8.42 3.73 0.94
N LEU A 104 9.74 3.83 1.14
CA LEU A 104 10.63 2.67 1.16
C LEU A 104 10.42 1.81 2.41
N LEU A 105 10.17 2.42 3.57
CA LEU A 105 9.81 1.71 4.79
C LEU A 105 8.48 0.98 4.64
N VAL A 106 7.47 1.64 4.07
CA VAL A 106 6.17 1.00 3.77
C VAL A 106 6.33 -0.13 2.77
N LEU A 107 7.18 0.04 1.75
CA LEU A 107 7.49 -1.00 0.78
C LEU A 107 8.12 -2.22 1.45
N ALA A 108 9.06 -2.03 2.38
CA ALA A 108 9.64 -3.13 3.13
C ALA A 108 8.56 -3.90 3.93
N VAL A 109 7.62 -3.20 4.57
CA VAL A 109 6.49 -3.82 5.27
C VAL A 109 5.57 -4.59 4.31
N LEU A 110 5.33 -4.05 3.11
CA LEU A 110 4.53 -4.70 2.07
C LEU A 110 5.18 -6.01 1.61
N LEU A 111 6.50 -6.00 1.38
CA LEU A 111 7.26 -7.19 1.01
C LEU A 111 7.24 -8.25 2.12
N VAL A 112 7.31 -7.84 3.39
CA VAL A 112 7.12 -8.75 4.53
C VAL A 112 5.72 -9.36 4.50
N SER A 113 4.67 -8.55 4.33
CA SER A 113 3.30 -9.06 4.18
C SER A 113 3.20 -10.09 3.05
N TYR A 114 3.75 -9.77 1.88
CA TYR A 114 3.75 -10.66 0.71
C TYR A 114 4.44 -12.01 1.00
N VAL A 115 5.68 -11.99 1.50
CA VAL A 115 6.46 -13.21 1.78
C VAL A 115 5.73 -14.10 2.78
N TYR A 116 5.19 -13.53 3.85
CA TYR A 116 4.47 -14.30 4.86
C TYR A 116 3.10 -14.77 4.39
N SER A 117 2.45 -14.08 3.46
CA SER A 117 1.22 -14.54 2.80
C SER A 117 1.46 -15.84 2.01
N LYS A 118 2.59 -15.95 1.30
CA LYS A 118 2.99 -17.14 0.54
C LYS A 118 3.33 -18.30 1.46
N LYS A 119 4.11 -18.03 2.52
CA LYS A 119 4.44 -19.03 3.55
C LYS A 119 3.21 -19.57 4.28
N MET A 120 2.15 -18.77 4.45
CA MET A 120 0.90 -19.26 5.01
C MET A 120 0.15 -20.18 4.05
N LYS A 121 0.09 -19.84 2.76
CA LYS A 121 -0.58 -20.69 1.76
C LYS A 121 0.15 -22.02 1.54
N SER A 122 1.48 -22.01 1.46
CA SER A 122 2.25 -23.25 1.28
C SER A 122 2.04 -24.23 2.43
N ASN A 123 1.93 -23.74 3.66
CA ASN A 123 1.71 -24.60 4.83
C ASN A 123 0.30 -25.22 4.85
N ILE A 124 -0.72 -24.53 4.34
CA ILE A 124 -2.09 -25.09 4.23
C ILE A 124 -2.17 -26.20 3.20
N GLN A 125 -1.32 -26.15 2.16
CA GLN A 125 -1.31 -27.17 1.09
C GLN A 125 -0.48 -28.42 1.43
N ASN A 126 0.29 -28.36 2.53
CA ASN A 126 1.12 -29.45 3.04
C ASN A 126 0.49 -30.16 4.26
N GLU A 127 -0.73 -29.77 4.67
CA GLU A 127 -1.57 -30.39 5.71
C GLU A 127 -2.76 -31.09 5.05
#